data_AF-A0A6L4ZMX2-F1
#
_entry.id   AF-A0A6L4ZMX2-F1
#
_cell.length_a   1.000
_cell.length_b   1.000
_cell.length_c   1.000
_cell.angle_alpha   90.00
_cell.angle_beta   90.00
_cell.angle_gamma   90.00
#
_symmetry.space_group_name_H-M   'P 1'
#
loop_
_entity.id
_entity.type
_entity.pdbx_description
1 polymer ?
#
loop_
_entity_poly.entity_id
_entity_poly.type
_entity_poly.pdbx_seq_one_letter_code
_entity_poly.pdbx_strand_id
1 'polypeptide(L)'
;MTTVIETKPYQPHGAALELFYSKDPEVLLDGPADTGKSRACLEKLYICAHKYPGMRTLICRKTRRSLTQAAMVSFEKKSYLLNR
;
A
#
# COMPACT_ATOMS: atom_id res chain seq x y z
N MET A 1 4.40 27.15 14.87
CA MET A 1 3.45 27.01 13.75
C MET A 1 3.72 25.67 13.09
N THR A 2 3.02 24.62 13.51
CA THR A 2 3.18 23.27 12.97
C THR A 2 2.41 23.19 11.66
N THR A 3 3.12 23.11 10.53
CA THR A 3 2.53 22.92 9.20
C THR A 3 1.90 21.53 9.14
N VAL A 4 0.58 21.47 9.30
CA VAL A 4 -0.19 20.24 9.07
C VAL A 4 -0.15 20.00 7.57
N ILE A 5 0.70 19.06 7.13
CA ILE A 5 0.78 18.67 5.73
C ILE A 5 -0.53 17.96 5.41
N GLU A 6 -1.43 18.65 4.72
CA GLU A 6 -2.71 18.11 4.27
C GLU A 6 -2.43 16.99 3.27
N THR A 7 -2.36 15.76 3.77
CA THR A 7 -2.02 14.60 2.97
C THR A 7 -3.32 14.06 2.37
N LYS A 8 -3.46 14.14 1.04
CA LYS A 8 -4.63 13.59 0.34
C LYS A 8 -4.72 12.08 0.56
N PRO A 9 -5.93 11.53 0.82
CA PRO A 9 -6.13 10.09 0.93
C PRO A 9 -5.71 9.38 -0.36
N TYR A 10 -5.19 8.16 -0.23
CA TYR A 10 -4.75 7.35 -1.37
C TYR A 10 -5.95 6.98 -2.26
N GLN A 11 -5.86 7.27 -3.56
CA GLN A 11 -6.82 6.82 -4.56
C GLN A 11 -6.12 5.90 -5.57
N PRO A 12 -6.55 4.63 -5.69
CA PRO A 12 -6.04 3.73 -6.73
C PRO A 12 -6.64 4.09 -8.10
N HIS A 13 -5.82 4.02 -9.14
CA HIS A 13 -6.23 4.25 -10.53
C HIS A 13 -5.69 3.13 -11.44
N GLY A 14 -6.39 2.87 -12.55
CA GLY A 14 -5.98 1.86 -13.54
C GLY A 14 -5.77 0.47 -12.93
N ALA A 15 -4.66 -0.18 -13.25
CA ALA A 15 -4.32 -1.52 -12.74
C ALA A 15 -4.25 -1.61 -11.19
N ALA A 16 -3.97 -0.50 -10.50
CA ALA A 16 -4.04 -0.48 -9.04
C ALA A 16 -5.48 -0.58 -8.52
N LEU A 17 -6.47 -0.05 -9.26
CA LEU A 17 -7.88 -0.18 -8.91
C LEU A 17 -8.34 -1.63 -9.12
N GLU A 18 -7.95 -2.24 -10.24
CA GLU A 18 -8.22 -3.65 -10.53
C GLU A 18 -7.62 -4.57 -9.46
N LEU A 19 -6.39 -4.27 -9.00
CA LEU A 19 -5.79 -4.97 -7.86
C LEU A 19 -6.70 -4.94 -6.64
N PHE A 20 -7.34 -3.82 -6.31
CA PHE A 20 -8.19 -3.71 -5.11
C PHE A 20 -9.46 -4.56 -5.20
N TYR A 21 -10.04 -4.71 -6.39
CA TYR A 21 -11.26 -5.49 -6.60
C TYR A 21 -11.01 -6.96 -6.95
N SER A 22 -9.81 -7.32 -7.40
CA SER A 22 -9.46 -8.71 -7.68
C SER A 22 -9.52 -9.58 -6.43
N LYS A 23 -10.25 -10.69 -6.57
CA LYS A 23 -10.41 -11.78 -5.60
C LYS A 23 -9.60 -13.02 -5.98
N ASP A 24 -8.80 -12.91 -7.03
CA ASP A 24 -8.00 -14.02 -7.54
C ASP A 24 -6.95 -14.42 -6.49
N PRO A 25 -6.60 -15.72 -6.40
CA PRO A 25 -5.61 -16.19 -5.44
C PRO A 25 -4.21 -15.63 -5.73
N GLU A 26 -3.92 -15.32 -6.99
CA GLU A 26 -2.64 -14.78 -7.44
C GLU A 26 -2.86 -13.63 -8.43
N VAL A 27 -2.15 -12.51 -8.23
CA VAL A 27 -2.25 -11.32 -9.08
C VAL A 27 -0.86 -10.78 -9.35
N LEU A 28 -0.56 -10.52 -10.63
CA LEU A 28 0.64 -9.81 -11.05
C LEU A 28 0.27 -8.36 -11.41
N LEU A 29 0.76 -7.40 -10.62
CA LEU A 29 0.65 -5.99 -10.96
C LEU A 29 1.91 -5.55 -11.72
N ASP A 30 1.81 -5.45 -13.03
CA ASP A 30 2.88 -4.96 -13.90
C ASP A 30 2.63 -3.51 -14.37
N GLY A 31 3.70 -2.80 -14.72
CA GLY A 31 3.63 -1.48 -15.34
C GLY A 31 4.94 -0.70 -15.24
N PRO A 32 5.02 0.49 -15.85
CA PRO A 32 6.22 1.34 -15.89
C PRO A 32 6.81 1.62 -14.49
N ALA A 33 8.12 1.85 -14.39
CA ALA A 33 8.72 2.22 -13.10
C ALA A 33 8.06 3.49 -12.51
N ASP A 34 8.02 3.57 -11.19
CA ASP A 34 7.49 4.71 -10.42
C ASP A 34 5.96 4.97 -10.49
N THR A 35 5.18 4.04 -11.05
CA THR A 35 3.71 4.12 -11.10
C THR A 35 2.98 3.76 -9.80
N GLY A 36 3.69 3.67 -8.67
CA GLY A 36 3.07 3.45 -7.37
C GLY A 36 2.59 2.01 -7.08
N LYS A 37 3.00 1.00 -7.87
CA LYS A 37 2.66 -0.42 -7.66
C LYS A 37 2.91 -0.91 -6.24
N SER A 38 4.09 -0.60 -5.69
CA SER A 38 4.43 -0.97 -4.32
C SER A 38 3.50 -0.34 -3.29
N ARG A 39 3.04 0.90 -3.53
CA ARG A 39 2.08 1.58 -2.66
C ARG A 39 0.70 0.91 -2.77
N ALA A 40 0.24 0.61 -3.99
CA ALA A 40 -1.02 -0.09 -4.21
C ALA A 40 -1.09 -1.43 -3.45
N CYS A 41 -0.04 -2.24 -3.53
CA CYS A 41 0.02 -3.52 -2.81
C CYS A 41 -0.02 -3.33 -1.28
N LEU A 42 0.69 -2.34 -0.74
CA LEU A 42 0.70 -2.07 0.70
C LEU A 42 -0.66 -1.59 1.21
N GLU A 43 -1.32 -0.70 0.46
CA GLU A 43 -2.64 -0.18 0.82
C GLU A 43 -3.71 -1.29 0.76
N LYS A 44 -3.64 -2.19 -0.25
CA LYS A 44 -4.48 -3.39 -0.28
C LYS A 44 -4.23 -4.29 0.92
N LEU A 45 -2.96 -4.56 1.26
CA LEU A 45 -2.62 -5.38 2.44
C LEU A 45 -3.13 -4.75 3.74
N TYR A 46 -3.01 -3.43 3.88
CA TYR A 46 -3.52 -2.71 5.05
C TYR A 46 -5.03 -2.85 5.20
N ILE A 47 -5.79 -2.62 4.12
CA ILE A 47 -7.26 -2.78 4.13
C ILE A 47 -7.64 -4.23 4.44
N CYS A 48 -6.95 -5.21 3.85
CA CYS A 48 -7.19 -6.61 4.15
C CYS A 48 -6.89 -6.95 5.62
N ALA A 49 -5.83 -6.39 6.21
CA ALA A 49 -5.51 -6.60 7.62
C ALA A 49 -6.55 -5.97 8.55
N HIS A 50 -7.13 -4.84 8.17
CA HIS A 50 -8.21 -4.20 8.91
C HIS A 50 -9.55 -4.93 8.76
N LYS A 51 -9.84 -5.44 7.54
CA LYS A 51 -11.07 -6.16 7.23
C LYS A 51 -11.12 -7.57 7.82
N TYR A 52 -9.97 -8.24 7.91
CA TYR A 52 -9.86 -9.62 8.37
C TYR A 52 -9.02 -9.70 9.65
N PRO A 53 -9.64 -9.64 10.83
CA PRO A 53 -8.91 -9.72 12.10
C PRO A 53 -8.19 -11.08 12.20
N GLY A 54 -6.87 -11.04 12.43
CA GLY A 54 -6.02 -12.24 12.50
C GLY A 54 -5.27 -12.57 11.20
N MET A 55 -5.40 -11.76 10.15
CA MET A 55 -4.66 -11.95 8.90
C MET A 55 -3.14 -11.86 9.12
N ARG A 56 -2.40 -12.81 8.56
CA ARG A 56 -0.94 -12.80 8.54
C ARG A 56 -0.45 -12.56 7.11
N THR A 57 0.39 -11.55 6.93
CA THR A 57 0.92 -11.15 5.63
C THR A 57 2.43 -11.23 5.60
N LEU A 58 2.97 -11.72 4.49
CA LEU A 58 4.40 -11.71 4.22
C LEU A 58 4.70 -10.72 3.09
N ILE A 59 5.61 -9.77 3.35
CA ILE A 59 6.11 -8.85 2.32
C ILE A 59 7.56 -9.19 2.05
N CYS A 60 7.86 -9.64 0.84
CA CYS A 60 9.20 -10.04 0.41
C CYS A 60 9.73 -9.11 -0.68
N ARG A 61 11.05 -8.80 -0.62
CA ARG A 61 11.76 -8.07 -1.68
C ARG A 61 13.20 -8.55 -1.75
N LYS A 62 13.82 -8.51 -2.94
CA LYS A 62 15.20 -8.96 -3.20
C LYS A 62 16.26 -8.28 -2.31
N THR A 63 16.03 -7.05 -1.85
CA THR A 63 17.00 -6.29 -1.03
C THR A 63 16.30 -5.62 0.16
N ARG A 64 16.91 -5.73 1.36
CA ARG A 64 16.37 -5.20 2.63
C ARG A 64 16.19 -3.68 2.60
N ARG A 65 17.12 -2.94 2.00
CA ARG A 65 17.07 -1.47 1.84
C ARG A 65 15.82 -1.01 1.09
N SER A 66 15.41 -1.79 0.08
CA SER A 66 14.25 -1.48 -0.74
C SER A 66 12.92 -1.81 -0.05
N LEU A 67 12.92 -2.66 0.98
CA LEU A 67 11.74 -2.94 1.80
C LEU A 67 11.47 -1.79 2.79
N THR A 68 12.50 -1.34 3.49
CA THR A 68 12.38 -0.31 4.54
C THR A 68 11.90 1.03 3.99
N GLN A 69 12.39 1.43 2.81
CA GLN A 69 12.08 2.73 2.20
C GLN A 69 10.67 2.80 1.60
N ALA A 70 10.09 1.67 1.17
CA ALA A 70 8.76 1.63 0.56
C ALA A 70 7.66 1.24 1.55
N ALA A 71 7.89 0.23 2.39
CA ALA A 71 6.88 -0.34 3.28
C ALA A 71 6.79 0.39 4.62
N MET A 72 7.88 0.46 5.41
CA MET A 72 7.85 1.08 6.74
C MET A 72 7.62 2.59 6.68
N VAL A 73 8.34 3.31 5.82
CA VAL A 73 8.21 4.78 5.76
C VAL A 73 6.87 5.24 5.18
N SER A 74 6.26 4.50 4.25
CA SER A 74 4.92 4.83 3.74
C SER A 74 3.82 4.48 4.74
N PHE A 75 3.94 3.35 5.44
CA PHE A 75 3.00 2.95 6.48
C PHE A 75 3.03 3.95 7.65
N GLU A 76 4.23 4.28 8.13
CA GLU A 76 4.40 5.15 9.31
C GLU A 76 4.12 6.63 9.00
N LYS A 77 4.46 7.14 7.81
CA LYS A 77 4.21 8.55 7.45
C LYS A 77 2.84 8.83 6.80
N LYS A 78 2.17 7.85 6.16
CA LYS A 78 0.93 8.11 5.38
C LYS A 78 -0.31 7.35 5.86
N SER A 79 -0.18 6.32 6.70
CA SER A 79 -1.36 5.56 7.18
C SER A 79 -2.20 6.31 8.23
N TYR A 80 -1.84 7.54 8.60
CA TYR A 80 -2.62 8.38 9.53
C TYR A 80 -3.95 8.92 8.96
N LEU A 81 -4.29 8.62 7.69
CA LEU A 81 -5.41 9.27 6.98
C LEU A 81 -6.70 8.45 6.92
N LEU A 82 -6.71 7.22 7.42
CA LEU A 82 -7.92 6.38 7.47
C LEU A 82 -8.61 6.38 8.84
N ASN A 83 -8.13 7.19 9.80
CA ASN A 83 -8.77 7.42 11.10
C ASN A 83 -9.11 8.91 11.30
N ARG A 84 -10.00 9.44 10.45
CA ARG A 84 -10.90 10.54 10.80
C ARG A 84 -12.27 10.27 10.22
#